data_AF-F4PG87-F1
#
_entry.id   AF-F4PG87-F1
#
_cell.length_a   1.000
_cell.length_b   1.000
_cell.length_c   1.000
_cell.angle_alpha   90.00
_cell.angle_beta   90.00
_cell.angle_gamma   90.00
#
_symmetry.space_group_name_H-M   'P 1'
#
loop_
_entity.id
_entity.type
_entity.pdbx_description
1 polymer ?
#
loop_
_entity_poly.entity_id
_entity_poly.type
_entity_poly.pdbx_seq_one_letter_code
_entity_poly.pdbx_strand_id
1 'polypeptide(L)'
;MIRSVFSSLRTNQSRLISNYSFVRSYSTDNYKPPSCVKEETPKTKSVNVEQYSDKEIIDMVDKGEIQPHNLETRLPENYTRAVNIRRQLLARDLSREHQRALHAAAVVAAAEKAATSGEDPASIPTVVPPESKVDFQKSMENLPLDHYDYTNSSTGDAMGMNMVSKGVEKALEVITEYFPEIDVLSLSGNVCTDKKPSAINWLEGRGKSVVCEAIISGDIVRDVLKTSVDSLVSLNIDKNLIGSAMAGSVGGFNAHASNIVTALYIATGQDPAQNVESSNCITLMEQINDGKDLYISVTMPSIEVGTVGGGTHLPAQAACLDLLKIRGANLEKPGANSEQLARVVAGAVMAGELSLMSALAAGHLVRSHLKHNRKTEQKPPQVDKISMSHNLPHSD
;
A
#
# COMPACT_ATOMS: atom_id res chain seq x y z
N MET A 1 -11.50 33.71 23.46
CA MET A 1 -10.19 34.35 23.25
C MET A 1 -9.38 33.78 22.07
N ILE A 2 -9.55 32.50 21.67
CA ILE A 2 -8.81 31.89 20.54
C ILE A 2 -9.32 32.33 19.15
N ARG A 3 -10.58 32.74 19.00
CA ARG A 3 -11.12 33.28 17.72
C ARG A 3 -10.61 34.69 17.35
N SER A 4 -10.04 35.45 18.28
CA SER A 4 -9.55 36.83 18.04
C SER A 4 -8.14 36.84 17.42
N VAL A 5 -7.30 35.85 17.76
CA VAL A 5 -5.90 35.78 17.31
C VAL A 5 -5.79 35.41 15.83
N PHE A 6 -6.69 34.57 15.30
CA PHE A 6 -6.69 34.17 13.89
C PHE A 6 -7.22 35.24 12.92
N SER A 7 -8.02 36.20 13.42
CA SER A 7 -8.50 37.33 12.60
C SER A 7 -7.39 38.34 12.33
N SER A 8 -6.50 38.57 13.31
CA SER A 8 -5.42 39.57 13.21
C SER A 8 -4.24 39.11 12.34
N LEU A 9 -4.10 37.81 12.06
CA LEU A 9 -3.09 37.26 11.14
C LEU A 9 -3.50 37.38 9.66
N ARG A 10 -4.80 37.48 9.33
CA ARG A 10 -5.27 37.61 7.94
C ARG A 10 -5.12 39.02 7.37
N THR A 11 -5.12 40.06 8.20
CA THR A 11 -5.05 41.46 7.74
C THR A 11 -3.64 42.00 7.57
N ASN A 12 -2.60 41.31 8.06
CA ASN A 12 -1.21 41.78 7.96
C ASN A 12 -0.40 41.18 6.81
N GLN A 13 -0.89 40.13 6.11
CA GLN A 13 -0.20 39.59 4.93
C GLN A 13 -0.33 40.49 3.69
N SER A 14 -1.37 41.33 3.61
CA SER A 14 -1.63 42.20 2.45
C SER A 14 -0.81 43.50 2.40
N ARG A 15 0.05 43.78 3.41
CA ARG A 15 0.88 45.01 3.46
C ARG A 15 2.38 44.79 3.25
N LEU A 16 2.87 43.56 3.11
CA LEU A 16 4.31 43.27 2.99
C LEU A 16 4.79 42.96 1.57
N ILE A 17 3.91 42.98 0.56
CA ILE A 17 4.23 42.57 -0.82
C ILE A 17 4.09 43.75 -1.82
N SER A 18 4.38 44.99 -1.42
CA SER A 18 4.27 46.14 -2.36
C SER A 18 5.59 46.70 -2.88
N ASN A 19 6.77 46.17 -2.52
CA ASN A 19 8.05 46.82 -2.85
C ASN A 19 9.12 45.87 -3.44
N TYR A 20 8.75 45.00 -4.38
CA TYR A 20 9.74 44.35 -5.25
C TYR A 20 9.32 44.48 -6.72
N SER A 21 9.86 45.51 -7.36
CA SER A 21 9.93 45.64 -8.82
C SER A 21 11.00 44.69 -9.34
N PHE A 22 10.60 43.52 -9.85
CA PHE A 22 11.51 42.59 -10.52
C PHE A 22 11.38 42.70 -12.04
N VAL A 23 12.50 43.02 -12.68
CA VAL A 23 12.65 43.10 -14.13
C VAL A 23 12.60 41.68 -14.71
N ARG A 24 11.58 41.41 -15.52
CA ARG A 24 11.42 40.17 -16.30
C ARG A 24 12.41 40.16 -17.46
N SER A 25 13.33 39.20 -17.48
CA SER A 25 13.94 38.69 -18.72
C SER A 25 13.39 37.30 -18.98
N TYR A 26 12.47 37.18 -19.95
CA TYR A 26 12.00 35.89 -20.42
C TYR A 26 13.03 35.29 -21.38
N SER A 27 13.63 34.16 -20.99
CA SER A 27 14.19 33.23 -21.98
C SER A 27 13.04 32.37 -22.50
N THR A 28 12.79 32.42 -23.80
CA THR A 28 11.71 31.72 -24.52
C THR A 28 12.09 30.29 -24.91
N ASP A 29 12.91 29.62 -24.12
CA ASP A 29 13.23 28.21 -24.37
C ASP A 29 12.09 27.35 -23.84
N ASN A 30 11.12 27.08 -24.72
CA ASN A 30 10.10 26.04 -24.58
C ASN A 30 10.78 24.67 -24.47
N TYR A 31 11.25 24.33 -23.27
CA TYR A 31 11.72 22.99 -22.96
C TYR A 31 10.50 22.05 -22.88
N LYS A 32 10.15 21.44 -24.01
CA LYS A 32 9.32 20.24 -24.03
C LYS A 32 10.22 19.04 -23.77
N PRO A 33 10.10 18.34 -22.62
CA PRO A 33 10.78 17.06 -22.48
C PRO A 33 10.28 16.13 -23.60
N PRO A 34 11.16 15.37 -24.28
CA PRO A 34 10.72 14.36 -25.22
C PRO A 34 9.75 13.44 -24.49
N SER A 35 8.52 13.32 -25.01
CA SER A 35 7.50 12.46 -24.42
C SER A 35 8.13 11.10 -24.13
N CYS A 36 8.05 10.65 -22.88
CA CYS A 36 8.58 9.38 -22.43
C CYS A 36 8.21 8.30 -23.45
N VAL A 37 9.21 7.92 -24.24
CA VAL A 37 9.27 6.84 -25.23
C VAL A 37 7.88 6.35 -25.68
N LYS A 38 7.38 6.82 -26.82
CA LYS A 38 6.56 5.93 -27.64
C LYS A 38 7.49 4.78 -28.03
N GLU A 39 7.43 3.67 -27.30
CA GLU A 39 8.03 2.44 -27.79
C GLU A 39 7.28 2.11 -29.07
N GLU A 40 7.84 2.52 -30.20
CA GLU A 40 7.47 1.96 -31.49
C GLU A 40 7.81 0.48 -31.40
N THR A 41 6.82 -0.31 -30.99
CA THR A 41 6.89 -1.75 -31.06
C THR A 41 7.14 -2.04 -32.53
N PRO A 42 8.25 -2.71 -32.88
CA PRO A 42 8.48 -3.07 -34.27
C PRO A 42 7.22 -3.78 -34.76
N LYS A 43 6.67 -3.36 -35.90
CA LYS A 43 5.60 -4.06 -36.60
C LYS A 43 6.16 -5.38 -37.16
N THR A 44 6.64 -6.26 -36.30
CA THR A 44 6.97 -7.64 -36.65
C THR A 44 5.65 -8.35 -36.91
N LYS A 45 5.52 -8.90 -38.14
CA LYS A 45 4.40 -9.73 -38.59
C LYS A 45 3.90 -10.60 -37.43
N SER A 46 2.58 -10.69 -37.23
CA SER A 46 1.98 -11.55 -36.21
C SER A 46 2.28 -13.01 -36.53
N VAL A 47 3.44 -13.50 -36.10
CA VAL A 47 3.73 -14.92 -36.14
C VAL A 47 2.79 -15.57 -35.13
N ASN A 48 1.84 -16.37 -35.60
CA ASN A 48 1.11 -17.28 -34.72
C ASN A 48 2.12 -18.30 -34.22
N VAL A 49 2.43 -18.27 -32.92
CA VAL A 49 3.45 -19.13 -32.32
C VAL A 49 2.89 -20.38 -31.65
N GLU A 50 1.57 -20.60 -31.73
CA GLU A 50 0.90 -21.73 -31.10
C GLU A 50 1.44 -23.09 -31.58
N GLN A 51 1.83 -23.14 -32.86
CA GLN A 51 2.35 -24.34 -33.52
C GLN A 51 3.78 -24.71 -33.14
N TYR A 52 4.56 -23.78 -32.57
CA TYR A 52 5.93 -24.07 -32.14
C TYR A 52 5.93 -24.73 -30.77
N SER A 53 6.97 -25.50 -30.46
CA SER A 53 7.23 -26.03 -29.13
C SER A 53 7.67 -24.94 -28.14
N ASP A 54 7.56 -25.21 -26.84
CA ASP A 54 8.01 -24.26 -25.80
C ASP A 54 9.49 -23.89 -25.95
N LYS A 55 10.33 -24.84 -26.38
CA LYS A 55 11.76 -24.62 -26.63
C LYS A 55 11.99 -23.64 -27.78
N GLU A 56 11.27 -23.80 -28.88
CA GLU A 56 11.37 -22.90 -30.04
C GLU A 56 10.89 -21.50 -29.68
N ILE A 57 9.81 -21.37 -28.88
CA ILE A 57 9.33 -20.08 -28.40
C ILE A 57 10.38 -19.42 -27.49
N ILE A 58 11.02 -20.17 -26.61
CA ILE A 58 12.14 -19.68 -25.77
C ILE A 58 13.30 -19.20 -26.65
N ASP A 59 13.68 -19.96 -27.69
CA ASP A 59 14.74 -19.57 -28.62
C ASP A 59 14.38 -18.28 -29.39
N MET A 60 13.11 -18.09 -29.74
CA MET A 60 12.61 -16.85 -30.35
C MET A 60 12.66 -15.66 -29.37
N VAL A 61 12.39 -15.88 -28.08
CA VAL A 61 12.57 -14.87 -27.04
C VAL A 61 14.05 -14.49 -26.90
N ASP A 62 14.96 -15.47 -26.89
CA ASP A 62 16.40 -15.25 -26.79
C ASP A 62 16.96 -14.46 -27.98
N LYS A 63 16.38 -14.65 -29.17
CA LYS A 63 16.71 -13.88 -30.37
C LYS A 63 16.10 -12.48 -30.41
N GLY A 64 15.28 -12.11 -29.41
CA GLY A 64 14.56 -10.84 -29.36
C GLY A 64 13.39 -10.74 -30.35
N GLU A 65 12.98 -11.85 -30.95
CA GLU A 65 11.84 -11.90 -31.89
C GLU A 65 10.50 -11.75 -31.15
N ILE A 66 10.45 -12.21 -29.90
CA ILE A 66 9.28 -12.12 -29.01
C ILE A 66 9.73 -11.53 -27.68
N GLN A 67 9.07 -10.46 -27.23
CA GLN A 67 9.31 -9.93 -25.90
C GLN A 67 8.60 -10.77 -24.83
N PRO A 68 9.22 -11.09 -23.68
CA PRO A 68 8.62 -11.92 -22.65
C PRO A 68 7.25 -11.42 -22.14
N HIS A 69 7.03 -10.10 -22.09
CA HIS A 69 5.76 -9.49 -21.66
C HIS A 69 4.64 -9.62 -22.70
N ASN A 70 4.96 -9.96 -23.94
CA ASN A 70 3.99 -10.11 -25.04
C ASN A 70 3.56 -11.58 -25.28
N LEU A 71 4.05 -12.54 -24.49
CA LEU A 71 3.77 -13.97 -24.70
C LEU A 71 2.28 -14.31 -24.68
N GLU A 72 1.46 -13.68 -23.83
CA GLU A 72 0.01 -13.89 -23.78
C GLU A 72 -0.69 -13.39 -25.03
N THR A 73 -0.23 -12.27 -25.62
CA THR A 73 -0.73 -11.79 -26.91
C THR A 73 -0.36 -12.72 -28.06
N ARG A 74 0.76 -13.45 -27.93
CA ARG A 74 1.24 -14.40 -28.93
C ARG A 74 0.67 -15.82 -28.75
N LEU A 75 0.11 -16.14 -27.58
CA LEU A 75 -0.55 -17.42 -27.25
C LEU A 75 -1.96 -17.17 -26.67
N PRO A 76 -2.89 -16.58 -27.45
CA PRO A 76 -4.19 -16.15 -26.96
C PRO A 76 -5.10 -17.31 -26.51
N GLU A 77 -4.93 -18.50 -27.10
CA GLU A 77 -5.73 -19.68 -26.75
C GLU A 77 -5.25 -20.40 -25.47
N ASN A 78 -4.04 -20.07 -24.97
CA ASN A 78 -3.47 -20.75 -23.81
C ASN A 78 -2.54 -19.85 -22.98
N TYR A 79 -3.14 -18.96 -22.19
CA TYR A 79 -2.39 -18.12 -21.24
C TYR A 79 -1.57 -18.91 -20.22
N THR A 80 -2.00 -20.11 -19.84
CA THR A 80 -1.24 -20.98 -18.92
C THR A 80 0.11 -21.37 -19.52
N ARG A 81 0.13 -21.68 -20.81
CA ARG A 81 1.35 -21.99 -21.56
C ARG A 81 2.30 -20.79 -21.64
N ALA A 82 1.77 -19.60 -21.94
CA ALA A 82 2.55 -18.36 -21.94
C ALA A 82 3.24 -18.10 -20.58
N VAL A 83 2.50 -18.26 -19.48
CA VAL A 83 3.03 -18.14 -18.12
C VAL A 83 4.08 -19.20 -17.83
N ASN A 84 3.86 -20.46 -18.24
CA ASN A 84 4.84 -21.53 -18.04
C ASN A 84 6.16 -21.25 -18.78
N ILE A 85 6.10 -20.75 -20.02
CA ILE A 85 7.28 -20.35 -20.79
C ILE A 85 8.01 -19.20 -20.07
N ARG A 86 7.29 -18.18 -19.59
CA ARG A 86 7.90 -17.09 -18.81
C ARG A 86 8.55 -17.59 -17.52
N ARG A 87 7.95 -18.57 -16.83
CA ARG A 87 8.55 -19.20 -15.64
C ARG A 87 9.83 -19.96 -15.98
N GLN A 88 9.89 -20.63 -17.13
CA GLN A 88 11.10 -21.32 -17.59
C GLN A 88 12.23 -20.32 -17.89
N LEU A 89 11.92 -19.21 -18.59
CA LEU A 89 12.86 -18.12 -18.83
C LEU A 89 13.41 -17.54 -17.51
N LEU A 90 12.52 -17.22 -16.56
CA LEU A 90 12.90 -16.70 -15.26
C LEU A 90 13.75 -17.69 -14.45
N ALA A 91 13.39 -18.97 -14.43
CA ALA A 91 14.14 -20.00 -13.70
C ALA A 91 15.57 -20.17 -14.25
N ARG A 92 15.73 -20.09 -15.57
CA ARG A 92 17.03 -20.10 -16.24
C ARG A 92 17.87 -18.89 -15.84
N ASP A 93 17.27 -17.71 -15.83
CA ASP A 93 17.98 -16.47 -15.52
C ASP A 93 18.33 -16.38 -14.02
N LEU A 94 17.45 -16.82 -13.13
CA LEU A 94 17.72 -16.96 -11.70
C LEU A 94 18.87 -17.94 -11.42
N SER A 95 18.95 -19.05 -12.14
CA SER A 95 20.07 -19.99 -12.03
C SER A 95 21.40 -19.32 -12.43
N ARG A 96 21.39 -18.53 -13.51
CA ARG A 96 22.56 -17.77 -13.97
C ARG A 96 22.95 -16.68 -12.97
N GLU A 97 21.98 -15.94 -12.42
CA GLU A 97 22.20 -14.91 -11.42
C GLU A 97 22.70 -15.48 -10.10
N HIS A 98 22.14 -16.60 -9.65
CA HIS A 98 22.61 -17.30 -8.46
C HIS A 98 24.07 -17.77 -8.61
N GLN A 99 24.43 -18.32 -9.78
CA GLN A 99 25.82 -18.67 -10.07
C GLN A 99 26.74 -17.44 -10.12
N ARG A 100 26.29 -16.32 -10.70
CA ARG A 100 27.03 -15.05 -10.68
C ARG A 100 27.19 -14.51 -9.26
N ALA A 101 26.18 -14.61 -8.42
CA ALA A 101 26.22 -14.19 -7.03
C ALA A 101 27.18 -15.06 -6.20
N LEU A 102 27.18 -16.38 -6.40
CA LEU A 102 28.16 -17.29 -5.80
C LEU A 102 29.59 -16.97 -6.27
N HIS A 103 29.78 -16.68 -7.55
CA HIS A 103 31.07 -16.26 -8.09
C HIS A 103 31.50 -14.91 -7.52
N ALA A 104 30.61 -13.92 -7.44
CA ALA A 104 30.88 -12.63 -6.82
C ALA A 104 31.25 -12.78 -5.34
N ALA A 105 30.53 -13.62 -4.59
CA ALA A 105 30.86 -13.93 -3.20
C ALA A 105 32.23 -14.60 -3.06
N ALA A 106 32.59 -15.52 -3.96
CA ALA A 106 33.92 -16.14 -3.99
C ALA A 106 35.02 -15.12 -4.33
N VAL A 107 34.76 -14.19 -5.26
CA VAL A 107 35.67 -13.10 -5.61
C VAL A 107 35.84 -12.12 -4.46
N VAL A 108 34.76 -11.75 -3.77
CA VAL A 108 34.80 -10.90 -2.56
C VAL A 108 35.58 -11.59 -1.45
N ALA A 109 35.33 -12.87 -1.17
CA ALA A 109 36.08 -13.63 -0.17
C ALA A 109 37.58 -13.75 -0.55
N ALA A 110 37.90 -13.89 -1.84
CA ALA A 110 39.28 -13.87 -2.31
C ALA A 110 39.93 -12.48 -2.21
N ALA A 111 39.17 -11.41 -2.49
CA ALA A 111 39.60 -10.03 -2.34
C ALA A 111 39.78 -9.62 -0.87
N GLU A 112 38.92 -10.09 0.04
CA GLU A 112 39.09 -9.93 1.50
C GLU A 112 40.33 -10.69 2.00
N LYS A 113 40.59 -11.87 1.44
CA LYS A 113 41.79 -12.66 1.71
C LYS A 113 43.07 -12.02 1.14
N ALA A 114 42.96 -11.26 0.06
CA ALA A 114 44.05 -10.43 -0.48
C ALA A 114 44.19 -9.09 0.27
N ALA A 115 43.09 -8.49 0.74
CA ALA A 115 43.15 -7.29 1.59
C ALA A 115 43.83 -7.59 2.94
N THR A 116 43.67 -8.81 3.44
CA THR A 116 44.41 -9.32 4.61
C THR A 116 45.90 -9.62 4.33
N SER A 117 46.39 -9.49 3.09
CA SER A 117 47.82 -9.54 2.76
C SER A 117 48.57 -8.21 2.94
N GLY A 118 47.90 -7.16 3.44
CA GLY A 118 48.57 -5.99 4.02
C GLY A 118 48.77 -4.78 3.09
N GLU A 119 47.93 -4.58 2.07
CA GLU A 119 47.90 -3.32 1.32
C GLU A 119 46.99 -2.28 1.99
N ASP A 120 47.43 -1.02 2.00
CA ASP A 120 46.86 0.11 2.75
C ASP A 120 45.53 0.62 2.13
N PRO A 121 44.38 0.53 2.83
CA PRO A 121 43.09 1.05 2.38
C PRO A 121 43.04 2.58 2.17
N ALA A 122 44.05 3.33 2.64
CA ALA A 122 44.12 4.79 2.52
C ALA A 122 44.37 5.29 1.07
N SER A 123 44.66 4.39 0.11
CA SER A 123 44.90 4.77 -1.29
C SER A 123 43.63 4.87 -2.15
N ILE A 124 42.44 4.66 -1.60
CA ILE A 124 41.16 4.76 -2.32
C ILE A 124 40.73 6.24 -2.36
N PRO A 125 40.71 6.90 -3.53
CA PRO A 125 40.32 8.31 -3.61
C PRO A 125 38.83 8.49 -3.28
N THR A 126 38.54 9.46 -2.40
CA THR A 126 37.18 9.89 -2.06
C THR A 126 36.44 10.39 -3.31
N VAL A 127 35.33 9.72 -3.65
CA VAL A 127 34.41 10.18 -4.70
C VAL A 127 33.55 11.30 -4.11
N VAL A 128 33.73 12.52 -4.63
CA VAL A 128 32.89 13.67 -4.30
C VAL A 128 31.50 13.41 -4.91
N PRO A 129 30.41 13.44 -4.12
CA PRO A 129 29.07 13.21 -4.64
C PRO A 129 28.69 14.35 -5.60
N PRO A 130 28.00 14.05 -6.72
CA PRO A 130 27.57 15.09 -7.66
C PRO A 130 26.61 16.06 -6.98
N GLU A 131 26.83 17.35 -7.23
CA GLU A 131 25.95 18.43 -6.76
C GLU A 131 24.55 18.27 -7.38
N SER A 132 23.53 18.35 -6.53
CA SER A 132 22.12 18.35 -6.96
C SER A 132 21.83 19.61 -7.78
N LYS A 133 21.39 19.45 -9.03
CA LYS A 133 20.93 20.54 -9.90
C LYS A 133 19.48 20.98 -9.61
N VAL A 134 18.88 20.51 -8.52
CA VAL A 134 17.48 20.82 -8.19
C VAL A 134 17.41 22.21 -7.57
N ASP A 135 16.86 23.16 -8.31
CA ASP A 135 16.54 24.50 -7.83
C ASP A 135 15.28 24.44 -6.93
N PHE A 136 15.52 24.23 -5.63
CA PHE A 136 14.47 24.17 -4.61
C PHE A 136 13.68 25.47 -4.51
N GLN A 137 14.31 26.62 -4.78
CA GLN A 137 13.66 27.92 -4.63
C GLN A 137 12.64 28.15 -5.75
N LYS A 138 12.99 27.83 -6.99
CA LYS A 138 12.06 27.82 -8.13
C LYS A 138 10.93 26.80 -7.95
N SER A 139 11.22 25.66 -7.33
CA SER A 139 10.20 24.64 -7.01
C SER A 139 9.20 25.14 -5.96
N MET A 140 9.66 25.95 -4.99
CA MET A 140 8.79 26.58 -3.99
C MET A 140 7.97 27.74 -4.56
N GLU A 141 8.51 28.50 -5.51
CA GLU A 141 7.79 29.59 -6.20
C GLU A 141 6.69 29.06 -7.15
N ASN A 142 6.86 27.85 -7.68
CA ASN A 142 5.88 27.16 -8.52
C ASN A 142 4.85 26.33 -7.73
N LEU A 143 4.94 26.27 -6.40
CA LEU A 143 3.86 25.68 -5.59
C LEU A 143 2.62 26.57 -5.76
N PRO A 144 1.51 26.06 -6.32
CA PRO A 144 0.30 26.86 -6.48
C PRO A 144 -0.17 27.32 -5.10
N LEU A 145 -0.10 28.63 -4.84
CA LEU A 145 -0.65 29.26 -3.63
C LEU A 145 -2.18 29.18 -3.57
N ASP A 146 -2.82 28.89 -4.71
CA ASP A 146 -4.26 28.71 -4.82
C ASP A 146 -4.58 27.22 -5.08
N HIS A 147 -4.67 26.45 -4.00
CA HIS A 147 -5.21 25.09 -4.03
C HIS A 147 -6.70 25.13 -4.38
N TYR A 148 -7.00 24.91 -5.66
CA TYR A 148 -8.35 24.64 -6.10
C TYR A 148 -8.62 23.14 -6.10
N ASP A 149 -9.12 22.63 -4.98
CA ASP A 149 -9.62 21.24 -4.85
C ASP A 149 -11.00 21.10 -5.52
N TYR A 150 -11.02 21.05 -6.86
CA TYR A 150 -12.25 20.84 -7.65
C TYR A 150 -12.50 19.38 -8.01
N THR A 151 -11.73 18.42 -7.50
CA THR A 151 -11.70 17.06 -8.09
C THR A 151 -12.28 15.94 -7.22
N ASN A 152 -12.77 16.27 -6.03
CA ASN A 152 -13.53 15.33 -5.21
C ASN A 152 -14.86 14.98 -5.89
N SER A 153 -15.07 13.69 -6.15
CA SER A 153 -16.26 13.20 -6.86
C SER A 153 -16.70 11.84 -6.32
N SER A 154 -18.00 11.57 -6.43
CA SER A 154 -18.54 10.23 -6.17
C SER A 154 -18.28 9.32 -7.36
N THR A 155 -17.87 8.09 -7.07
CA THR A 155 -17.42 7.11 -8.08
C THR A 155 -18.30 5.86 -8.10
N GLY A 156 -19.49 5.96 -7.51
CA GLY A 156 -20.39 4.84 -7.29
C GLY A 156 -19.71 3.78 -6.42
N ASP A 157 -19.79 2.52 -6.87
CA ASP A 157 -19.18 1.38 -6.17
C ASP A 157 -17.74 1.06 -6.61
N ALA A 158 -17.18 1.83 -7.54
CA ALA A 158 -15.77 1.75 -7.86
C ALA A 158 -14.97 2.60 -6.87
N MET A 159 -13.73 2.18 -6.54
CA MET A 159 -12.81 3.01 -5.78
C MET A 159 -12.50 4.33 -6.51
N GLY A 160 -12.40 4.26 -7.85
CA GLY A 160 -12.61 5.45 -8.70
C GLY A 160 -11.38 6.19 -9.19
N MET A 161 -10.15 5.77 -8.84
CA MET A 161 -8.91 6.43 -9.31
C MET A 161 -8.87 6.67 -10.82
N ASN A 162 -9.17 5.66 -11.64
CA ASN A 162 -9.18 5.81 -13.11
C ASN A 162 -10.33 6.70 -13.59
N MET A 163 -11.47 6.69 -12.90
CA MET A 163 -12.65 7.49 -13.26
C MET A 163 -12.39 8.97 -13.00
N VAL A 164 -11.87 9.30 -11.82
CA VAL A 164 -11.49 10.66 -11.44
C VAL A 164 -10.37 11.16 -12.35
N SER A 165 -9.33 10.37 -12.58
CA SER A 165 -8.20 10.76 -13.45
C SER A 165 -8.65 11.17 -14.86
N LYS A 166 -9.56 10.40 -15.47
CA LYS A 166 -10.15 10.75 -16.78
C LYS A 166 -10.99 12.03 -16.74
N GLY A 167 -11.75 12.21 -15.66
CA GLY A 167 -12.53 13.44 -15.45
C GLY A 167 -11.63 14.67 -15.33
N VAL A 168 -10.54 14.55 -14.57
CA VAL A 168 -9.56 15.63 -14.38
C VAL A 168 -8.80 15.92 -15.67
N GLU A 169 -8.38 14.91 -16.42
CA GLU A 169 -7.75 15.09 -17.74
C GLU A 169 -8.65 15.90 -18.67
N LYS A 170 -9.93 15.53 -18.77
CA LYS A 170 -10.90 16.29 -19.60
C LYS A 170 -11.15 17.70 -19.07
N ALA A 171 -11.19 17.88 -17.75
CA ALA A 171 -11.34 19.21 -17.15
C ALA A 171 -10.12 20.10 -17.46
N LEU A 172 -8.91 19.55 -17.38
CA LEU A 172 -7.67 20.27 -17.70
C LEU A 172 -7.60 20.63 -19.18
N GLU A 173 -8.06 19.77 -20.10
CA GLU A 173 -8.19 20.13 -21.52
C GLU A 173 -9.05 21.40 -21.69
N VAL A 174 -10.24 21.44 -21.08
CA VAL A 174 -11.14 22.60 -21.15
C VAL A 174 -10.51 23.83 -20.49
N ILE A 175 -9.87 23.69 -19.33
CA ILE A 175 -9.17 24.81 -18.66
C ILE A 175 -8.08 25.39 -19.58
N THR A 176 -7.32 24.53 -20.24
CA THR A 176 -6.23 24.93 -21.16
C THR A 176 -6.76 25.61 -22.42
N GLU A 177 -8.00 25.31 -22.86
CA GLU A 177 -8.67 26.04 -23.94
C GLU A 177 -8.96 27.50 -23.58
N TYR A 178 -9.33 27.78 -22.32
CA TYR A 178 -9.63 29.13 -21.84
C TYR A 178 -8.38 29.90 -21.38
N PHE A 179 -7.38 29.20 -20.86
CA PHE A 179 -6.14 29.75 -20.31
C PHE A 179 -4.92 29.08 -20.98
N PRO A 180 -4.61 29.43 -22.24
CA PRO A 180 -3.55 28.78 -23.01
C PRO A 180 -2.14 29.01 -22.45
N GLU A 181 -1.98 29.94 -21.51
CA GLU A 181 -0.75 30.18 -20.77
C GLU A 181 -0.48 29.15 -19.65
N ILE A 182 -1.47 28.36 -19.25
CA ILE A 182 -1.31 27.31 -18.24
C ILE A 182 -0.58 26.12 -18.88
N ASP A 183 0.53 25.71 -18.27
CA ASP A 183 1.23 24.47 -18.61
C ASP A 183 0.92 23.38 -17.58
N VAL A 184 0.25 22.32 -18.03
CA VAL A 184 -0.11 21.18 -17.17
C VAL A 184 1.12 20.27 -17.02
N LEU A 185 1.86 20.47 -15.93
CA LEU A 185 3.08 19.69 -15.65
C LEU A 185 2.80 18.20 -15.40
N SER A 186 1.73 17.89 -14.67
CA SER A 186 1.34 16.52 -14.32
C SER A 186 -0.14 16.48 -13.93
N LEU A 187 -0.82 15.40 -14.28
CA LEU A 187 -2.19 15.12 -13.83
C LEU A 187 -2.26 14.91 -12.31
N SER A 188 -1.20 14.38 -11.70
CA SER A 188 -1.09 14.17 -10.26
C SER A 188 0.10 14.93 -9.71
N GLY A 189 -0.19 15.99 -8.94
CA GLY A 189 0.80 16.81 -8.26
C GLY A 189 1.11 16.35 -6.83
N ASN A 190 0.76 15.12 -6.45
CA ASN A 190 0.84 14.59 -5.08
C ASN A 190 -0.03 15.29 -4.02
N VAL A 191 -0.96 16.15 -4.43
CA VAL A 191 -1.93 16.82 -3.53
C VAL A 191 -3.18 15.96 -3.32
N CYS A 192 -3.29 14.81 -4.01
CA CYS A 192 -4.45 13.92 -3.92
C CYS A 192 -4.72 13.33 -2.52
N THR A 193 -3.80 12.78 -1.71
CA THR A 193 -2.49 12.16 -1.95
C THR A 193 -2.67 10.64 -2.08
N ASP A 194 -2.21 10.00 -3.16
CA ASP A 194 -2.38 8.54 -3.37
C ASP A 194 -1.14 7.73 -3.01
N LYS A 195 -1.26 6.74 -2.11
CA LYS A 195 -0.21 5.79 -1.70
C LYS A 195 1.02 6.43 -1.03
N LYS A 196 0.86 7.62 -0.43
CA LYS A 196 1.83 8.30 0.44
C LYS A 196 1.12 8.89 1.67
N PRO A 197 1.76 8.85 2.85
CA PRO A 197 1.21 9.48 4.05
C PRO A 197 1.06 10.99 3.83
N SER A 198 -0.11 11.53 4.18
CA SER A 198 -0.42 12.94 3.98
C SER A 198 -1.41 13.46 5.00
N ALA A 199 -1.12 14.63 5.55
CA ALA A 199 -2.03 15.34 6.45
C ALA A 199 -3.32 15.76 5.74
N ILE A 200 -3.30 15.99 4.43
CA ILE A 200 -4.50 16.35 3.64
C ILE A 200 -5.55 15.24 3.75
N ASN A 201 -5.16 13.98 3.52
CA ASN A 201 -6.07 12.83 3.61
C ASN A 201 -6.58 12.58 5.04
N TRP A 202 -5.83 13.01 6.06
CA TRP A 202 -6.24 12.92 7.46
C TRP A 202 -7.26 13.99 7.83
N LEU A 203 -7.07 15.21 7.34
CA LEU A 203 -7.86 16.39 7.70
C LEU A 203 -9.13 16.53 6.84
N GLU A 204 -8.98 16.41 5.53
CA GLU A 204 -10.06 16.61 4.55
C GLU A 204 -10.75 15.29 4.17
N GLY A 205 -10.11 14.16 4.49
CA GLY A 205 -10.57 12.81 4.12
C GLY A 205 -10.26 12.44 2.67
N ARG A 206 -10.42 11.16 2.34
CA ARG A 206 -10.27 10.64 0.97
C ARG A 206 -10.99 9.30 0.80
N GLY A 207 -11.81 9.16 -0.23
CA GLY A 207 -12.65 7.97 -0.37
C GLY A 207 -13.82 7.99 0.62
N LYS A 208 -13.84 7.07 1.60
CA LYS A 208 -14.91 6.95 2.60
C LYS A 208 -14.40 7.32 4.00
N SER A 209 -15.02 8.34 4.59
CA SER A 209 -14.82 8.69 6.00
C SER A 209 -15.83 7.93 6.86
N VAL A 210 -15.34 7.08 7.77
CA VAL A 210 -16.19 6.17 8.56
C VAL A 210 -15.87 6.28 10.04
N VAL A 211 -16.92 6.29 10.86
CA VAL A 211 -16.85 6.12 12.32
C VAL A 211 -17.56 4.81 12.68
N CYS A 212 -16.97 4.02 13.56
CA CYS A 212 -17.59 2.83 14.14
C CYS A 212 -17.44 2.89 15.66
N GLU A 213 -18.49 2.54 16.39
CA GLU A 213 -18.52 2.60 17.85
C GLU A 213 -19.23 1.38 18.45
N ALA A 214 -18.89 1.04 19.69
CA ALA A 214 -19.55 0.00 20.46
C ALA A 214 -19.45 0.28 21.97
N ILE A 215 -20.40 -0.30 22.71
CA ILE A 215 -20.34 -0.42 24.17
C ILE A 215 -20.10 -1.90 24.51
N ILE A 216 -19.03 -2.16 25.27
CA ILE A 216 -18.66 -3.50 25.73
C ILE A 216 -18.91 -3.57 27.23
N SER A 217 -19.74 -4.52 27.66
CA SER A 217 -20.06 -4.67 29.07
C SER A 217 -18.83 -5.09 29.88
N GLY A 218 -18.72 -4.62 31.13
CA GLY A 218 -17.59 -4.94 32.01
C GLY A 218 -17.35 -6.43 32.20
N ASP A 219 -18.42 -7.23 32.24
CA ASP A 219 -18.31 -8.69 32.33
C ASP A 219 -17.65 -9.30 31.08
N ILE A 220 -17.93 -8.79 29.87
CA ILE A 220 -17.25 -9.23 28.64
C ILE A 220 -15.78 -8.80 28.65
N VAL A 221 -15.47 -7.58 29.11
CA VAL A 221 -14.09 -7.10 29.24
C VAL A 221 -13.28 -8.00 30.17
N ARG A 222 -13.86 -8.39 31.31
CA ARG A 222 -13.20 -9.29 32.27
C ARG A 222 -13.12 -10.73 31.75
N ASP A 223 -14.23 -11.29 31.29
CA ASP A 223 -14.37 -12.72 31.06
C ASP A 223 -13.94 -13.15 29.66
N VAL A 224 -13.98 -12.27 28.66
CA VAL A 224 -13.54 -12.57 27.29
C VAL A 224 -12.19 -11.93 27.01
N LEU A 225 -12.08 -10.62 27.25
CA LEU A 225 -10.87 -9.84 26.93
C LEU A 225 -9.75 -9.99 27.98
N LYS A 226 -10.08 -10.57 29.14
CA LYS A 226 -9.13 -10.90 30.22
C LYS A 226 -8.37 -9.68 30.74
N THR A 227 -9.04 -8.53 30.80
CA THR A 227 -8.49 -7.26 31.28
C THR A 227 -9.56 -6.49 32.08
N SER A 228 -9.27 -5.25 32.47
CA SER A 228 -10.23 -4.31 33.05
C SER A 228 -10.52 -3.14 32.10
N VAL A 229 -11.67 -2.49 32.28
CA VAL A 229 -12.03 -1.26 31.53
C VAL A 229 -10.99 -0.16 31.77
N ASP A 230 -10.61 0.05 33.03
CA ASP A 230 -9.62 1.04 33.43
C ASP A 230 -8.27 0.84 32.72
N SER A 231 -7.75 -0.39 32.73
CA SER A 231 -6.48 -0.71 32.07
C SER A 231 -6.53 -0.50 30.56
N LEU A 232 -7.66 -0.76 29.90
CA LEU A 232 -7.84 -0.49 28.47
C LEU A 232 -7.83 1.02 28.17
N VAL A 233 -8.56 1.81 28.96
CA VAL A 233 -8.64 3.26 28.78
C VAL A 233 -7.28 3.90 29.03
N SER A 234 -6.60 3.57 30.14
CA SER A 234 -5.26 4.07 30.43
C SER A 234 -4.26 3.71 29.32
N LEU A 235 -4.25 2.45 28.87
CA LEU A 235 -3.37 2.03 27.79
C LEU A 235 -3.67 2.77 26.48
N ASN A 236 -4.95 2.98 26.13
CA ASN A 236 -5.32 3.70 24.92
C ASN A 236 -4.80 5.15 24.94
N ILE A 237 -4.95 5.83 26.08
CA ILE A 237 -4.43 7.19 26.26
C ILE A 237 -2.91 7.21 26.12
N ASP A 238 -2.20 6.37 26.86
CA ASP A 238 -0.74 6.41 26.91
C ASP A 238 -0.11 5.93 25.59
N LYS A 239 -0.67 4.90 24.96
CA LYS A 239 -0.14 4.30 23.73
C LYS A 239 -0.63 5.02 22.47
N ASN A 240 -1.93 4.98 22.23
CA ASN A 240 -2.50 5.37 20.94
C ASN A 240 -2.60 6.89 20.78
N LEU A 241 -2.70 7.64 21.90
CA LEU A 241 -2.72 9.10 21.87
C LEU A 241 -1.34 9.68 22.17
N ILE A 242 -0.87 9.56 23.42
CA ILE A 242 0.39 10.18 23.88
C ILE A 242 1.58 9.56 23.14
N GLY A 243 1.68 8.23 23.08
CA GLY A 243 2.76 7.53 22.39
C GLY A 243 2.86 7.91 20.91
N SER A 244 1.73 7.90 20.18
CA SER A 244 1.68 8.33 18.78
C SER A 244 2.03 9.82 18.60
N ALA A 245 1.59 10.69 19.52
CA ALA A 245 1.95 12.11 19.49
C ALA A 245 3.47 12.31 19.69
N MET A 246 4.07 11.59 20.66
CA MET A 246 5.52 11.62 20.89
C MET A 246 6.32 11.09 19.70
N ALA A 247 5.76 10.16 18.93
CA ALA A 247 6.35 9.62 17.71
C ALA A 247 6.20 10.54 16.48
N GLY A 248 5.49 11.67 16.59
CA GLY A 248 5.21 12.56 15.45
C GLY A 248 4.28 11.93 14.41
N SER A 249 3.41 11.01 14.82
CA SER A 249 2.47 10.33 13.94
C SER A 249 1.38 11.28 13.43
N VAL A 250 1.05 11.18 12.14
CA VAL A 250 -0.12 11.84 11.52
C VAL A 250 -1.05 10.74 11.02
N GLY A 251 -2.26 10.68 11.57
CA GLY A 251 -3.28 9.66 11.24
C GLY A 251 -3.08 8.28 11.87
N GLY A 252 -1.93 7.99 12.48
CA GLY A 252 -1.64 6.72 13.15
C GLY A 252 -1.89 6.74 14.68
N PHE A 253 -3.11 7.03 15.11
CA PHE A 253 -3.51 7.06 16.53
C PHE A 253 -4.28 5.78 16.92
N ASN A 254 -3.70 4.64 16.57
CA ASN A 254 -4.30 3.31 16.71
C ASN A 254 -3.22 2.25 17.04
N ALA A 255 -3.64 1.02 17.30
CA ALA A 255 -2.76 -0.08 17.61
C ALA A 255 -2.24 -0.81 16.37
N HIS A 256 -3.14 -1.26 15.49
CA HIS A 256 -2.79 -2.04 14.30
C HIS A 256 -3.87 -2.02 13.21
N ALA A 257 -4.56 -0.89 13.00
CA ALA A 257 -5.58 -0.76 11.95
C ALA A 257 -5.08 -1.25 10.59
N SER A 258 -3.81 -0.96 10.27
CA SER A 258 -3.14 -1.38 9.04
C SER A 258 -3.12 -2.90 8.80
N ASN A 259 -3.00 -3.71 9.87
CA ASN A 259 -3.04 -5.18 9.74
C ASN A 259 -4.40 -5.64 9.22
N ILE A 260 -5.47 -5.10 9.79
CA ILE A 260 -6.84 -5.49 9.45
C ILE A 260 -7.22 -4.98 8.06
N VAL A 261 -6.90 -3.72 7.76
CA VAL A 261 -7.09 -3.11 6.44
C VAL A 261 -6.39 -3.95 5.38
N THR A 262 -5.10 -4.25 5.54
CA THR A 262 -4.32 -5.05 4.58
C THR A 262 -4.94 -6.43 4.35
N ALA A 263 -5.31 -7.13 5.43
CA ALA A 263 -5.91 -8.47 5.33
C ALA A 263 -7.22 -8.45 4.53
N LEU A 264 -8.12 -7.50 4.84
CA LEU A 264 -9.38 -7.35 4.11
C LEU A 264 -9.15 -6.91 2.66
N TYR A 265 -8.18 -6.02 2.41
CA TYR A 265 -7.88 -5.51 1.08
C TYR A 265 -7.42 -6.61 0.15
N ILE A 266 -6.48 -7.45 0.62
CA ILE A 266 -6.01 -8.61 -0.14
C ILE A 266 -7.14 -9.61 -0.39
N ALA A 267 -7.94 -9.90 0.64
CA ALA A 267 -9.05 -10.86 0.53
C ALA A 267 -10.15 -10.40 -0.42
N THR A 268 -10.46 -9.10 -0.45
CA THR A 268 -11.59 -8.53 -1.21
C THR A 268 -11.15 -7.85 -2.52
N GLY A 269 -9.89 -7.98 -2.92
CA GLY A 269 -9.40 -7.50 -4.22
C GLY A 269 -9.27 -5.98 -4.34
N GLN A 270 -9.02 -5.31 -3.22
CA GLN A 270 -8.68 -3.89 -3.18
C GLN A 270 -7.22 -3.68 -3.57
N ASP A 271 -6.77 -2.42 -3.67
CA ASP A 271 -5.36 -2.08 -3.89
C ASP A 271 -4.60 -2.07 -2.56
N PRO A 272 -3.72 -3.05 -2.26
CA PRO A 272 -3.05 -3.11 -0.96
C PRO A 272 -2.08 -1.96 -0.72
N ALA A 273 -1.65 -1.24 -1.76
CA ALA A 273 -0.79 -0.07 -1.59
C ALA A 273 -1.54 1.11 -0.96
N GLN A 274 -2.87 1.17 -1.11
CA GLN A 274 -3.72 2.20 -0.49
C GLN A 274 -3.95 1.97 1.02
N ASN A 275 -3.38 0.90 1.58
CA ASN A 275 -3.29 0.73 3.03
C ASN A 275 -2.55 1.91 3.71
N VAL A 276 -1.66 2.59 3.00
CA VAL A 276 -0.94 3.76 3.51
C VAL A 276 -1.89 4.83 4.03
N GLU A 277 -2.94 5.15 3.27
CA GLU A 277 -3.96 6.13 3.66
C GLU A 277 -5.12 5.49 4.38
N SER A 278 -5.57 4.32 3.89
CA SER A 278 -6.78 3.66 4.38
C SER A 278 -6.64 3.13 5.80
N SER A 279 -5.41 3.03 6.32
CA SER A 279 -5.16 2.68 7.72
C SER A 279 -5.08 3.89 8.67
N ASN A 280 -5.27 5.11 8.16
CA ASN A 280 -5.49 6.28 9.00
C ASN A 280 -6.67 6.02 9.95
N CYS A 281 -6.38 6.03 11.24
CA CYS A 281 -7.32 5.65 12.27
C CYS A 281 -6.95 6.31 13.60
N ILE A 282 -7.94 6.89 14.25
CA ILE A 282 -7.89 7.22 15.68
C ILE A 282 -8.81 6.30 16.45
N THR A 283 -8.28 5.64 17.48
CA THR A 283 -9.01 4.78 18.39
C THR A 283 -9.20 5.49 19.73
N LEU A 284 -10.45 5.62 20.16
CA LEU A 284 -10.80 6.23 21.44
C LEU A 284 -11.48 5.19 22.33
N MET A 285 -11.19 5.27 23.62
CA MET A 285 -11.74 4.39 24.64
C MET A 285 -12.08 5.21 25.87
N GLU A 286 -13.30 5.05 26.37
CA GLU A 286 -13.81 5.81 27.52
C GLU A 286 -14.54 4.88 28.51
N GLN A 287 -14.44 5.24 29.78
CA GLN A 287 -15.23 4.64 30.84
C GLN A 287 -16.63 5.23 30.82
N ILE A 288 -17.66 4.38 30.80
CA ILE A 288 -19.07 4.80 30.92
C ILE A 288 -19.78 4.00 32.01
N ASN A 289 -21.00 4.42 32.37
CA ASN A 289 -21.82 3.77 33.41
C ASN A 289 -21.06 3.60 34.74
N ASP A 290 -20.50 4.69 35.26
CA ASP A 290 -19.67 4.71 36.49
C ASP A 290 -18.43 3.80 36.42
N GLY A 291 -17.83 3.67 35.23
CA GLY A 291 -16.63 2.87 35.00
C GLY A 291 -16.88 1.37 34.84
N LYS A 292 -18.15 0.96 34.74
CA LYS A 292 -18.51 -0.46 34.59
C LYS A 292 -18.34 -0.96 33.18
N ASP A 293 -18.61 -0.13 32.18
CA ASP A 293 -18.60 -0.52 30.78
C ASP A 293 -17.59 0.31 29.98
N LEU A 294 -17.11 -0.29 28.89
CA LEU A 294 -16.18 0.33 27.96
C LEU A 294 -16.95 0.89 26.76
N TYR A 295 -16.83 2.18 26.51
CA TYR A 295 -17.11 2.75 25.20
C TYR A 295 -15.82 2.70 24.36
N ILE A 296 -15.93 2.23 23.12
CA ILE A 296 -14.84 2.22 22.13
C ILE A 296 -15.34 2.79 20.81
N SER A 297 -14.51 3.60 20.17
CA SER A 297 -14.74 4.03 18.79
C SER A 297 -13.46 4.04 17.96
N VAL A 298 -13.63 3.87 16.65
CA VAL A 298 -12.59 4.11 15.65
C VAL A 298 -13.11 5.09 14.60
N THR A 299 -12.29 6.06 14.24
CA THR A 299 -12.57 7.01 13.16
C THR A 299 -11.51 6.89 12.10
N MET A 300 -11.93 6.60 10.87
CA MET A 300 -11.07 6.34 9.72
C MET A 300 -11.49 7.26 8.56
N PRO A 301 -10.80 8.41 8.35
CA PRO A 301 -11.24 9.44 7.42
C PRO A 301 -10.87 9.17 5.95
N SER A 302 -10.04 8.16 5.68
CA SER A 302 -9.45 7.97 4.35
C SER A 302 -9.56 6.55 3.79
N ILE A 303 -10.67 5.82 4.05
CA ILE A 303 -10.82 4.44 3.54
C ILE A 303 -11.09 4.44 2.03
N GLU A 304 -10.14 3.95 1.25
CA GLU A 304 -10.26 3.81 -0.21
C GLU A 304 -10.64 2.39 -0.60
N VAL A 305 -11.91 2.18 -0.90
CA VAL A 305 -12.45 0.86 -1.27
C VAL A 305 -13.40 0.94 -2.45
N GLY A 306 -13.54 -0.18 -3.15
CA GLY A 306 -14.54 -0.40 -4.18
C GLY A 306 -14.97 -1.86 -4.27
N THR A 307 -16.17 -2.09 -4.76
CA THR A 307 -16.72 -3.43 -5.05
C THR A 307 -16.83 -3.70 -6.55
N VAL A 308 -16.34 -2.77 -7.37
CA VAL A 308 -16.24 -2.85 -8.84
C VAL A 308 -14.85 -2.38 -9.30
N GLY A 309 -14.27 -3.10 -10.26
CA GLY A 309 -12.98 -2.76 -10.87
C GLY A 309 -11.76 -3.26 -10.07
N GLY A 310 -10.56 -3.04 -10.61
CA GLY A 310 -9.32 -3.51 -9.97
C GLY A 310 -9.32 -5.03 -9.77
N GLY A 311 -8.88 -5.51 -8.61
CA GLY A 311 -8.83 -6.94 -8.28
C GLY A 311 -10.18 -7.58 -7.94
N THR A 312 -11.25 -6.80 -7.78
CA THR A 312 -12.57 -7.28 -7.31
C THR A 312 -13.26 -8.25 -8.28
N HIS A 313 -12.85 -8.25 -9.55
CA HIS A 313 -13.39 -9.15 -10.58
C HIS A 313 -12.75 -10.55 -10.55
N LEU A 314 -11.61 -10.71 -9.88
CA LEU A 314 -10.90 -11.99 -9.81
C LEU A 314 -11.74 -13.00 -9.01
N PRO A 315 -11.86 -14.27 -9.46
CA PRO A 315 -12.81 -15.22 -8.87
C PRO A 315 -12.70 -15.41 -7.36
N ALA A 316 -11.48 -15.48 -6.82
CA ALA A 316 -11.26 -15.68 -5.39
C ALA A 316 -11.69 -14.46 -4.56
N GLN A 317 -11.26 -13.27 -4.98
CA GLN A 317 -11.60 -12.00 -4.34
C GLN A 317 -13.10 -11.70 -4.43
N ALA A 318 -13.69 -12.01 -5.59
CA ALA A 318 -15.12 -11.90 -5.82
C ALA A 318 -15.94 -12.78 -4.86
N ALA A 319 -15.49 -14.00 -4.59
CA ALA A 319 -16.14 -14.89 -3.63
C ALA A 319 -16.14 -14.32 -2.19
N CYS A 320 -15.07 -13.62 -1.79
CA CYS A 320 -15.02 -12.92 -0.50
C CYS A 320 -16.02 -11.74 -0.44
N LEU A 321 -16.20 -11.01 -1.54
CA LEU A 321 -17.23 -9.95 -1.64
C LEU A 321 -18.65 -10.54 -1.65
N ASP A 322 -18.84 -11.72 -2.24
CA ASP A 322 -20.11 -12.45 -2.22
C ASP A 322 -20.49 -12.90 -0.80
N LEU A 323 -19.52 -13.35 0.01
CA LEU A 323 -19.73 -13.68 1.42
C LEU A 323 -20.28 -12.49 2.22
N LEU A 324 -19.80 -11.28 1.91
CA LEU A 324 -20.26 -10.03 2.50
C LEU A 324 -21.53 -9.47 1.83
N LYS A 325 -22.03 -10.12 0.77
CA LYS A 325 -23.22 -9.74 -0.02
C LYS A 325 -23.13 -8.34 -0.63
N ILE A 326 -21.94 -7.93 -1.06
CA ILE A 326 -21.64 -6.58 -1.57
C ILE A 326 -20.87 -6.61 -2.90
N ARG A 327 -20.83 -7.75 -3.58
CA ARG A 327 -20.13 -7.86 -4.86
C ARG A 327 -20.81 -6.99 -5.92
N GLY A 328 -20.00 -6.28 -6.71
CA GLY A 328 -20.46 -5.54 -7.87
C GLY A 328 -21.12 -4.21 -7.53
N ALA A 329 -21.70 -3.59 -8.54
CA ALA A 329 -22.40 -2.32 -8.43
C ALA A 329 -23.78 -2.51 -7.79
N ASN A 330 -24.16 -1.60 -6.92
CA ASN A 330 -25.51 -1.52 -6.41
C ASN A 330 -26.36 -0.69 -7.40
N LEU A 331 -27.31 -1.34 -8.08
CA LEU A 331 -28.12 -0.70 -9.12
C LEU A 331 -29.20 0.24 -8.55
N GLU A 332 -29.67 -0.03 -7.34
CA GLU A 332 -30.71 0.78 -6.69
C GLU A 332 -30.12 2.04 -6.05
N LYS A 333 -28.96 1.89 -5.42
CA LYS A 333 -28.23 2.97 -4.75
C LYS A 333 -26.74 2.88 -5.06
N PRO A 334 -26.27 3.47 -6.17
CA PRO A 334 -24.86 3.47 -6.54
C PRO A 334 -23.96 3.92 -5.39
N GLY A 335 -22.94 3.13 -5.08
CA GLY A 335 -22.02 3.37 -3.97
C GLY A 335 -22.37 2.67 -2.66
N ALA A 336 -23.59 2.14 -2.51
CA ALA A 336 -24.01 1.48 -1.27
C ALA A 336 -23.18 0.24 -0.92
N ASN A 337 -22.71 -0.52 -1.91
CA ASN A 337 -21.88 -1.71 -1.67
C ASN A 337 -20.47 -1.29 -1.21
N SER A 338 -19.89 -0.26 -1.84
CA SER A 338 -18.59 0.29 -1.40
C SER A 338 -18.66 0.94 -0.01
N GLU A 339 -19.75 1.63 0.32
CA GLU A 339 -20.01 2.16 1.67
C GLU A 339 -20.11 1.03 2.69
N GLN A 340 -20.83 -0.04 2.36
CA GLN A 340 -20.95 -1.19 3.23
C GLN A 340 -19.61 -1.89 3.45
N LEU A 341 -18.77 -2.01 2.41
CA LEU A 341 -17.40 -2.52 2.56
C LEU A 341 -16.58 -1.65 3.51
N ALA A 342 -16.65 -0.32 3.39
CA ALA A 342 -15.94 0.60 4.28
C ALA A 342 -16.39 0.44 5.75
N ARG A 343 -17.69 0.22 6.00
CA ARG A 343 -18.21 -0.09 7.34
C ARG A 343 -17.69 -1.43 7.87
N VAL A 344 -17.61 -2.45 7.02
CA VAL A 344 -17.03 -3.75 7.39
C VAL A 344 -15.56 -3.60 7.76
N VAL A 345 -14.79 -2.82 7.00
CA VAL A 345 -13.38 -2.50 7.30
C VAL A 345 -13.27 -1.81 8.67
N ALA A 346 -14.02 -0.72 8.90
CA ALA A 346 -13.96 0.00 10.17
C ALA A 346 -14.39 -0.87 11.37
N GLY A 347 -15.46 -1.66 11.23
CA GLY A 347 -15.92 -2.57 12.27
C GLY A 347 -14.90 -3.68 12.58
N ALA A 348 -14.26 -4.24 11.55
CA ALA A 348 -13.20 -5.22 11.72
C ALA A 348 -11.96 -4.59 12.37
N VAL A 349 -11.59 -3.36 12.01
CA VAL A 349 -10.52 -2.60 12.65
C VAL A 349 -10.83 -2.42 14.14
N MET A 350 -12.03 -1.94 14.50
CA MET A 350 -12.43 -1.79 15.90
C MET A 350 -12.34 -3.10 16.69
N ALA A 351 -12.78 -4.22 16.11
CA ALA A 351 -12.67 -5.54 16.73
C ALA A 351 -11.19 -5.95 16.92
N GLY A 352 -10.35 -5.69 15.92
CA GLY A 352 -8.91 -5.89 16.00
C GLY A 352 -8.25 -5.04 17.08
N GLU A 353 -8.57 -3.75 17.14
CA GLU A 353 -8.09 -2.80 18.13
C GLU A 353 -8.45 -3.26 19.55
N LEU A 354 -9.71 -3.60 19.79
CA LEU A 354 -10.20 -4.09 21.08
C LEU A 354 -9.41 -5.34 21.52
N SER A 355 -9.20 -6.30 20.61
CA SER A 355 -8.49 -7.53 20.90
C SER A 355 -7.01 -7.31 21.23
N LEU A 356 -6.29 -6.55 20.39
CA LEU A 356 -4.86 -6.30 20.58
C LEU A 356 -4.60 -5.45 21.84
N MET A 357 -5.38 -4.38 22.04
CA MET A 357 -5.28 -3.54 23.23
C MET A 357 -5.54 -4.34 24.50
N SER A 358 -6.50 -5.27 24.48
CA SER A 358 -6.75 -6.16 25.62
C SER A 358 -5.58 -7.11 25.90
N ALA A 359 -4.99 -7.70 24.86
CA ALA A 359 -3.83 -8.57 25.00
C ALA A 359 -2.59 -7.82 25.53
N LEU A 360 -2.42 -6.55 25.14
CA LEU A 360 -1.36 -5.68 25.65
C LEU A 360 -1.60 -5.30 27.12
N ALA A 361 -2.81 -4.85 27.46
CA ALA A 361 -3.18 -4.46 28.81
C ALA A 361 -3.03 -5.63 29.81
N ALA A 362 -3.34 -6.85 29.38
CA ALA A 362 -3.19 -8.06 30.19
C ALA A 362 -1.75 -8.64 30.22
N GLY A 363 -0.80 -8.06 29.48
CA GLY A 363 0.57 -8.58 29.38
C GLY A 363 0.70 -9.91 28.62
N HIS A 364 -0.27 -10.25 27.76
CA HIS A 364 -0.35 -11.53 27.07
C HIS A 364 0.33 -11.57 25.69
N LEU A 365 0.74 -10.44 25.13
CA LEU A 365 1.22 -10.36 23.74
C LEU A 365 2.39 -11.32 23.44
N VAL A 366 3.41 -11.36 24.29
CA VAL A 366 4.59 -12.23 24.05
C VAL A 366 4.20 -13.71 24.09
N ARG A 367 3.31 -14.12 25.00
CA ARG A 367 2.85 -15.51 25.11
C ARG A 367 1.99 -15.94 23.93
N SER A 368 1.12 -15.07 23.41
CA SER A 368 0.27 -15.40 22.25
C SER A 368 1.08 -15.52 20.96
N HIS A 369 2.04 -14.62 20.73
CA HIS A 369 2.98 -14.70 19.60
C HIS A 369 3.81 -15.99 19.63
N LEU A 370 4.34 -16.38 20.80
CA LEU A 370 5.12 -17.61 20.94
C LEU A 370 4.29 -18.88 20.70
N LYS A 371 2.99 -18.85 21.05
CA LYS A 371 2.09 -20.01 20.93
C LYS A 371 1.54 -20.21 19.51
N HIS A 372 1.23 -19.14 18.79
CA HIS A 372 0.50 -19.22 17.52
C HIS A 372 1.29 -18.73 16.30
N ASN A 373 2.36 -17.96 16.48
CA ASN A 373 3.12 -17.36 15.38
C ASN A 373 4.53 -17.97 15.21
N ARG A 374 4.83 -19.10 15.89
CA ARG A 374 5.99 -19.95 15.60
C ARG A 374 5.50 -21.32 15.16
N LYS A 375 5.98 -21.79 13.99
CA LYS A 375 5.83 -23.21 13.62
C LYS A 375 6.46 -24.05 14.73
N THR A 376 5.67 -24.88 15.39
CA THR A 376 6.21 -25.97 16.20
C THR A 376 7.01 -26.85 15.25
N GLU A 377 8.30 -27.07 15.51
CA GLU A 377 9.11 -27.98 14.68
C GLU A 377 8.38 -29.32 14.60
N GLN A 378 8.01 -29.72 13.39
CA GLN A 378 7.50 -31.07 13.15
C GLN A 378 8.63 -32.03 13.50
N LYS A 379 8.44 -32.81 14.58
CA LYS A 379 9.33 -33.93 14.87
C LYS A 379 9.40 -34.82 13.62
N PRO A 380 10.60 -35.24 13.19
CA PRO A 380 10.73 -36.14 12.06
C PRO A 380 9.90 -37.41 12.33
N PRO A 381 9.24 -37.97 11.30
CA PRO A 381 8.40 -39.15 11.48
C PRO A 381 9.24 -40.27 12.09
N GLN A 382 8.77 -40.81 13.22
CA GLN A 382 9.36 -42.01 13.80
C GLN A 382 9.18 -43.14 12.79
N VAL A 383 10.30 -43.70 12.33
CA VAL A 383 10.31 -44.92 11.53
C VAL A 383 9.81 -46.04 12.42
N ASP A 384 8.61 -46.53 12.16
CA ASP A 384 8.10 -47.75 12.79
C ASP A 384 9.08 -48.89 12.51
N LYS A 385 9.76 -49.37 13.56
CA LYS A 385 10.51 -50.61 13.49
C LYS A 385 9.49 -51.74 13.33
N ILE A 386 9.36 -52.24 12.11
CA ILE A 386 8.69 -53.50 11.83
C ILE A 386 9.39 -54.59 12.66
N SER A 387 8.74 -55.02 13.73
CA SER A 387 9.12 -56.18 14.53
C SER A 387 8.81 -57.44 13.70
N MET A 388 9.82 -57.98 13.02
CA MET A 388 9.75 -59.32 12.46
C MET A 388 9.94 -60.35 13.59
N SER A 389 8.85 -60.73 14.26
CA SER A 389 8.81 -61.96 15.04
C SER A 389 8.43 -63.12 14.12
N HIS A 390 9.40 -63.98 13.82
CA HIS A 390 9.20 -65.29 13.23
C HIS A 390 8.24 -66.12 14.07
N ASN A 391 7.15 -66.60 13.46
CA ASN A 391 6.44 -67.79 13.91
C ASN A 391 6.81 -68.94 12.97
N LEU A 392 7.63 -69.86 13.47
CA LEU A 392 7.76 -71.20 12.90
C LEU A 392 6.60 -72.07 13.42
N PRO A 393 6.09 -73.01 12.60
CA PRO A 393 4.92 -73.81 12.93
C PRO A 393 5.27 -74.94 13.92
N HIS A 394 4.39 -75.16 14.90
CA HIS A 394 4.35 -76.40 15.65
C HIS A 394 3.65 -77.49 14.82
N SER A 395 4.23 -78.68 14.84
CA SER A 395 3.72 -79.95 14.34
C SER A 395 2.33 -80.28 14.90
N ASP A 396 1.38 -80.60 14.02
CA ASP A 396 0.92 -81.98 13.76
C ASP A 396 0.25 -82.07 12.39
#